data_AF-A0A0D0RZT2-F1
#
_entry.id   AF-A0A0D0RZT2-F1
#
_cell.length_a   1.000
_cell.length_b   1.000
_cell.length_c   1.000
_cell.angle_alpha   90.00
_cell.angle_beta   90.00
_cell.angle_gamma   90.00
#
_symmetry.space_group_name_H-M   'P 1'
#
loop_
_entity.id
_entity.type
_entity.pdbx_description
1 polymer ?
#
loop_
_entity_poly.entity_id
_entity_poly.type
_entity_poly.pdbx_seq_one_letter_code
_entity_poly.pdbx_strand_id
1 'polypeptide(L)'
;MNQTLAYLREALTNYADRHHMIAVHLYKKLMSKSYKNEEQFVRDLSQKEAAFLDRMLRQEMKYAKEEQDVVRVYHLNEVYEQLI
;
A
#
# COMPACT_ATOMS: atom_id res chain seq x y z
N MET A 1 7.24 12.16 3.62
CA MET A 1 6.30 11.03 3.45
C MET A 1 5.43 10.99 4.71
N ASN A 2 4.11 10.93 4.58
CA ASN A 2 3.21 10.83 5.74
C ASN A 2 3.24 9.40 6.34
N GLN A 3 2.68 9.22 7.52
CA GLN A 3 2.67 7.92 8.21
C GLN A 3 1.95 6.85 7.40
N THR A 4 0.85 7.20 6.73
CA THR A 4 0.10 6.32 5.84
C THR A 4 0.97 5.67 4.76
N LEU A 5 1.75 6.46 4.04
CA LEU A 5 2.67 5.93 3.02
C LEU A 5 3.83 5.10 3.62
N ALA A 6 4.20 5.31 4.89
CA ALA A 6 5.19 4.48 5.58
C ALA A 6 4.66 3.07 5.85
N TYR A 7 3.43 2.94 6.35
CA TYR A 7 2.76 1.65 6.53
C TYR A 7 2.57 0.91 5.20
N LEU A 8 2.18 1.63 4.14
CA LEU A 8 2.09 1.06 2.80
C LEU A 8 3.44 0.52 2.32
N ARG A 9 4.52 1.28 2.53
CA ARG A 9 5.87 0.86 2.15
C ARG A 9 6.26 -0.45 2.83
N GLU A 10 5.99 -0.57 4.13
CA GLU A 10 6.28 -1.80 4.89
C GLU A 10 5.48 -3.00 4.36
N ALA A 11 4.18 -2.82 4.11
CA ALA A 11 3.35 -3.86 3.48
C ALA A 11 3.90 -4.28 2.11
N LEU A 12 4.30 -3.31 1.27
CA LEU A 12 4.90 -3.59 -0.04
C LEU A 12 6.22 -4.35 0.07
N THR A 13 7.07 -4.06 1.07
CA THR A 13 8.30 -4.81 1.33
C THR A 13 8.01 -6.28 1.60
N ASN A 14 7.03 -6.59 2.47
CA ASN A 14 6.64 -7.97 2.77
C ASN A 14 6.19 -8.77 1.53
N TYR A 15 5.53 -8.10 0.57
CA TYR A 15 5.11 -8.72 -0.69
C TYR A 15 6.22 -8.77 -1.74
N ALA A 16 7.12 -7.78 -1.75
CA ALA A 16 8.28 -7.75 -2.62
C ALA A 16 9.25 -8.89 -2.31
N ASP A 17 9.41 -9.24 -1.03
CA ASP A 17 10.21 -10.37 -0.56
C ASP A 17 9.68 -11.72 -1.04
N ARG A 18 8.39 -11.80 -1.38
CA ARG A 18 7.77 -12.97 -2.04
C ARG A 18 7.93 -12.98 -3.56
N HIS A 19 8.84 -12.14 -4.09
CA HIS A 19 9.12 -11.96 -5.51
C HIS A 19 7.90 -11.55 -6.38
N HIS A 20 6.89 -10.92 -5.79
CA HIS A 20 5.76 -10.41 -6.57
C HIS A 20 6.17 -9.17 -7.37
N MET A 21 6.38 -9.31 -8.69
CA MET A 21 6.93 -8.25 -9.54
C MET A 21 6.18 -6.91 -9.45
N ILE A 22 4.85 -6.95 -9.31
CA ILE A 22 4.03 -5.73 -9.17
C ILE A 22 4.30 -5.03 -7.82
N ALA A 23 4.53 -5.78 -6.73
CA ALA A 23 4.85 -5.20 -5.43
C ALA A 23 6.23 -4.53 -5.46
N VAL A 24 7.21 -5.18 -6.09
CA VAL A 24 8.55 -4.58 -6.32
C VAL A 24 8.44 -3.29 -7.13
N HIS A 25 7.60 -3.27 -8.17
CA HIS A 25 7.40 -2.08 -8.99
C HIS A 25 6.74 -0.95 -8.20
N LEU A 26 5.68 -1.24 -7.45
CA LEU A 26 5.00 -0.28 -6.57
C LEU A 26 5.93 0.28 -5.50
N TYR A 27 6.75 -0.57 -4.86
CA TYR A 27 7.76 -0.14 -3.90
C TYR A 27 8.75 0.84 -4.54
N LYS A 28 9.30 0.50 -5.72
CA LYS A 28 10.20 1.39 -6.45
C LYS A 28 9.52 2.70 -6.87
N LYS A 29 8.25 2.65 -7.31
CA LYS A 29 7.47 3.83 -7.66
C LYS A 29 7.31 4.73 -6.43
N LEU A 30 6.88 4.17 -5.31
CA LEU A 30 6.70 4.87 -4.03
C LEU A 30 8.00 5.54 -3.55
N MET A 31 9.14 4.88 -3.72
CA MET A 31 10.45 5.39 -3.29
C MET A 31 11.10 6.36 -4.29
N SER A 32 10.76 6.29 -5.57
CA SER A 32 11.41 7.11 -6.62
C SER A 32 10.79 8.51 -6.76
N LYS A 33 9.55 8.72 -6.33
CA LYS A 33 8.90 10.04 -6.35
C LYS A 33 8.59 10.50 -4.93
N SER A 34 8.67 11.82 -4.71
CA SER A 34 8.35 12.45 -3.43
C SER A 34 6.84 12.69 -3.28
N TYR A 35 6.06 11.61 -3.14
CA TYR A 35 4.62 11.72 -2.87
C TYR A 35 4.37 12.35 -1.49
N LYS A 36 3.50 13.35 -1.46
CA LYS A 36 3.14 14.04 -0.21
C LYS A 36 2.14 13.25 0.63
N ASN A 37 1.24 12.52 -0.03
CA ASN A 37 0.16 11.73 0.56
C ASN A 37 -0.22 10.55 -0.34
N GLU A 38 -1.08 9.68 0.18
CA GLU A 38 -1.65 8.51 -0.49
C GLU A 38 -2.45 8.86 -1.74
N GLU A 39 -3.20 9.96 -1.75
CA GLU A 39 -3.95 10.42 -2.93
C GLU A 39 -3.02 10.63 -4.14
N GLN A 40 -1.89 11.34 -3.95
CA GLN A 40 -0.92 11.56 -5.03
C GLN A 40 -0.29 10.27 -5.53
N PHE A 41 -0.04 9.31 -4.64
CA PHE A 41 0.50 8.01 -5.01
C PHE A 41 -0.51 7.21 -5.84
N VAL A 42 -1.76 7.12 -5.36
CA VAL A 42 -2.82 6.34 -6.02
C VAL A 42 -3.17 6.91 -7.39
N ARG A 43 -3.17 8.23 -7.56
CA ARG A 43 -3.38 8.88 -8.86
C ARG A 43 -2.30 8.56 -9.91
N ASP A 44 -1.11 8.17 -9.49
CA ASP A 44 -0.02 7.77 -10.40
C ASP A 44 -0.04 6.26 -10.74
N LEU A 45 -1.00 5.50 -10.22
CA LEU A 45 -1.11 4.07 -10.48
C LEU A 45 -1.76 3.79 -11.83
N SER A 46 -1.22 2.81 -12.54
CA SER A 46 -1.93 2.14 -13.63
C SER A 46 -3.07 1.28 -13.08
N GLN A 47 -4.04 0.95 -13.93
CA GLN A 47 -5.17 0.08 -13.55
C GLN A 47 -4.70 -1.28 -12.98
N LYS A 48 -3.63 -1.86 -13.55
CA LYS A 48 -3.05 -3.12 -13.08
C LYS A 48 -2.45 -2.99 -11.68
N GLU A 49 -1.80 -1.87 -11.40
CA GLU A 49 -1.22 -1.58 -10.09
C GLU A 49 -2.30 -1.32 -9.05
N ALA A 50 -3.32 -0.52 -9.37
CA ALA A 50 -4.46 -0.25 -8.50
C ALA A 50 -5.20 -1.54 -8.14
N ALA A 51 -5.49 -2.40 -9.13
CA ALA A 51 -6.15 -3.69 -8.89
C ALA A 51 -5.32 -4.66 -8.04
N PHE A 52 -3.98 -4.63 -8.18
CA PHE A 52 -3.10 -5.41 -7.31
C PHE A 52 -3.11 -4.84 -5.88
N LEU A 53 -3.00 -3.51 -5.75
CA LEU A 53 -2.94 -2.82 -4.48
C LEU A 53 -4.23 -2.99 -3.67
N ASP A 54 -5.40 -2.92 -4.30
CA ASP A 54 -6.71 -3.22 -3.67
C ASP A 54 -6.70 -4.60 -3.00
N ARG A 55 -6.34 -5.65 -3.74
CA ARG A 55 -6.31 -7.02 -3.21
C ARG A 55 -5.31 -7.18 -2.07
N MET A 56 -4.13 -6.58 -2.22
CA MET A 56 -3.09 -6.62 -1.19
C MET A 56 -3.54 -5.93 0.09
N LEU A 57 -4.08 -4.71 -0.01
CA LEU A 57 -4.54 -3.94 1.15
C LEU A 57 -5.67 -4.65 1.91
N ARG A 58 -6.63 -5.26 1.20
CA ARG A 58 -7.69 -6.06 1.84
C ARG A 58 -7.11 -7.22 2.66
N GLN A 59 -6.10 -7.90 2.12
CA GLN A 59 -5.46 -9.02 2.81
C GLN A 59 -4.66 -8.57 4.03
N GLU A 60 -3.85 -7.52 3.88
CA GLU A 60 -3.06 -6.95 4.99
C GLU A 60 -3.94 -6.39 6.10
N MET A 61 -5.01 -5.66 5.76
CA MET A 61 -5.98 -5.18 6.75
C MET A 61 -6.68 -6.33 7.48
N LYS A 62 -6.97 -7.43 6.80
CA LYS A 62 -7.54 -8.62 7.44
C LYS A 62 -6.57 -9.20 8.48
N TYR A 63 -5.31 -9.41 8.12
CA TYR A 63 -4.29 -9.89 9.05
C TYR A 63 -4.07 -8.94 10.23
N ALA A 64 -3.95 -7.64 9.97
CA ALA A 64 -3.78 -6.64 11.02
C ALA A 64 -4.97 -6.59 12.00
N LYS A 65 -6.22 -6.79 11.51
CA LYS A 65 -7.40 -6.92 12.37
C LYS A 65 -7.33 -8.16 13.26
N GLU A 66 -6.90 -9.30 12.71
CA GLU A 66 -6.73 -10.55 13.47
C GLU A 66 -5.68 -10.40 14.58
N GLU A 67 -4.62 -9.64 14.32
CA GLU A 67 -3.55 -9.30 15.29
C GLU A 67 -3.89 -8.12 16.22
N GLN A 68 -5.09 -7.55 16.11
CA GLN A 68 -5.53 -6.36 16.86
C GLN A 68 -4.65 -5.11 16.65
N ASP A 69 -3.92 -5.04 15.53
CA ASP A 69 -3.13 -3.87 15.12
C ASP A 69 -4.02 -2.82 14.45
N VAL A 70 -4.77 -2.09 15.28
CA VAL A 70 -5.72 -1.07 14.83
C VAL A 70 -5.06 0.10 14.10
N VAL A 71 -3.81 0.42 14.40
CA VAL A 71 -3.09 1.54 13.79
C VAL A 71 -2.70 1.18 12.36
N ARG A 72 -2.21 -0.04 12.13
CA ARG A 72 -1.94 -0.54 10.79
C ARG A 72 -3.20 -0.62 9.95
N VAL A 73 -4.30 -1.10 10.52
CA VAL A 73 -5.60 -1.14 9.83
C VAL A 73 -6.03 0.26 9.39
N TYR A 74 -5.93 1.25 10.29
CA TYR A 74 -6.28 2.63 9.99
C TYR A 74 -5.49 3.17 8.80
N HIS A 75 -4.16 3.10 8.86
CA HIS A 75 -3.32 3.65 7.79
C HIS A 75 -3.47 2.91 6.45
N LEU A 76 -3.63 1.58 6.46
CA LEU A 76 -3.86 0.85 5.21
C LEU A 76 -5.26 1.14 4.62
N ASN A 77 -6.25 1.42 5.47
CA ASN A 77 -7.58 1.83 5.03
C ASN A 77 -7.56 3.20 4.34
N GLU A 78 -6.80 4.17 4.83
CA GLU A 78 -6.65 5.48 4.19
C GLU A 78 -6.17 5.36 2.73
N VAL A 79 -5.21 4.47 2.45
CA VAL A 79 -4.76 4.20 1.07
C VAL A 79 -5.86 3.52 0.26
N TYR A 80 -6.55 2.56 0.86
CA TYR A 80 -7.59 1.78 0.22
C TYR A 80 -8.79 2.66 -0.19
N GLU A 81 -9.16 3.65 0.62
CA GLU A 81 -10.24 4.59 0.31
C GLU A 81 -9.95 5.45 -0.93
N GLN A 82 -8.66 5.70 -1.23
CA GLN A 82 -8.30 6.42 -2.46
C GLN A 82 -8.43 5.57 -3.74
N LEU A 83 -8.61 4.25 -3.63
CA LEU A 83 -8.76 3.32 -4.76
C LEU A 83 -10.21 3.16 -5.22
N ILE A 84 -11.18 3.68 -4.44
CA ILE A 84 -12.63 3.54 -4.67
C ILE A 84 -13.18 4.68 -5.53
#